data_AF-A0A9P1N6A4-F1
#
_entry.id   AF-A0A9P1N6A4-F1
#
_cell.length_a   1.000
_cell.length_b   1.000
_cell.length_c   1.000
_cell.angle_alpha   90.00
_cell.angle_beta   90.00
_cell.angle_gamma   90.00
#
_symmetry.space_group_name_H-M   'P 1'
#
loop_
_entity.id
_entity.type
_entity.pdbx_description
1 polymer ?
#
loop_
_entity_poly.entity_id
_entity_poly.type
_entity_poly.pdbx_seq_one_letter_code
_entity_poly.pdbx_strand_id
1 'polypeptide(L)'
;MHPTVSIAPKKIGMASTSSGIKKAKTTAQVRFNAEERAELKKLSAMLPPTPKSTDPSQVVFQAATYIQQLVATVQARVNNGTLPKEALDALPPAFAKVRKSSKKQRRSVEKKR
;
A
#
# COMPACT_ATOMS: atom_id res chain seq x y z
N MET A 1 -2.31 71.79 8.66
CA MET A 1 -1.27 70.98 9.35
C MET A 1 -1.57 69.51 9.10
N HIS A 2 -0.76 68.81 8.30
CA HIS A 2 -0.91 67.38 8.04
C HIS A 2 0.10 66.60 8.90
N PRO A 3 -0.30 65.60 9.70
CA PRO A 3 0.66 64.69 10.32
C PRO A 3 1.01 63.55 9.35
N THR A 4 2.23 63.57 8.83
CA THR A 4 2.84 62.44 8.11
C THR A 4 3.28 61.36 9.09
N VAL A 5 2.61 60.22 9.09
CA VAL A 5 3.04 59.03 9.85
C VAL A 5 4.04 58.25 9.01
N SER A 6 5.31 58.30 9.41
CA SER A 6 6.41 57.53 8.82
C SER A 6 6.31 56.06 9.23
N ILE A 7 5.92 55.18 8.31
CA ILE A 7 5.92 53.73 8.50
C ILE A 7 7.29 53.19 8.07
N ALA A 8 8.19 52.97 9.04
CA ALA A 8 9.41 52.22 8.82
C ALA A 8 9.12 50.70 8.88
N PRO A 9 9.65 49.87 7.97
CA PRO A 9 9.48 48.42 8.04
C PRO A 9 10.36 47.82 9.16
N LYS A 10 9.70 47.14 10.10
CA LYS A 10 10.35 46.31 11.12
C LYS A 10 11.12 45.17 10.44
N LYS A 11 12.43 45.07 10.71
CA LYS A 11 13.25 43.91 10.35
C LYS A 11 12.70 42.67 11.05
N ILE A 12 12.10 41.76 10.28
CA ILE A 12 11.80 40.40 10.73
C ILE A 12 13.15 39.69 10.81
N GLY A 13 13.65 39.49 12.03
CA GLY A 13 14.77 38.59 12.27
C GLY A 13 14.36 37.20 11.80
N MET A 14 14.91 36.75 10.68
CA MET A 14 14.88 35.36 10.28
C MET A 14 15.65 34.57 11.34
N ALA A 15 14.91 34.03 12.31
CA ALA A 15 15.41 32.93 13.10
C ALA A 15 15.71 31.80 12.11
N SER A 16 16.99 31.63 11.77
CA SER A 16 17.46 30.41 11.14
C SER A 16 17.21 29.31 12.15
N THR A 17 16.09 28.62 12.03
CA THR A 17 15.94 27.29 12.59
C THR A 17 16.93 26.42 11.80
N SER A 18 18.18 26.42 12.26
CA SER A 18 19.10 25.32 12.01
C SER A 18 18.52 24.12 12.74
N SER A 19 17.46 23.55 12.17
CA SER A 19 17.02 22.19 12.46
C SER A 19 18.15 21.31 12.00
N GLY A 20 19.10 21.13 12.91
CA GLY A 20 20.09 20.08 12.84
C GLY A 20 19.32 18.79 12.65
N ILE A 21 19.28 18.33 11.41
CA ILE A 21 19.03 16.95 11.08
C ILE A 21 20.15 16.22 11.82
N LYS A 22 19.86 15.79 13.05
CA LYS A 22 20.71 14.89 13.81
C LYS A 22 20.92 13.73 12.88
N LYS A 23 22.11 13.69 12.27
CA LYS A 23 22.51 12.66 11.33
C LYS A 23 22.11 11.34 11.96
N ALA A 24 21.10 10.70 11.37
CA ALA A 24 20.70 9.37 11.77
C ALA A 24 21.97 8.54 11.76
N LYS A 25 22.33 8.08 12.96
CA LYS A 25 23.49 7.24 13.26
C LYS A 25 23.61 6.23 12.11
N THR A 26 24.67 6.36 11.32
CA THR A 26 24.99 5.45 10.22
C THR A 26 24.75 4.04 10.70
N THR A 27 23.81 3.39 10.03
CA THR A 27 23.35 2.04 10.30
C THR A 27 24.57 1.16 10.47
N ALA A 28 24.73 0.57 11.66
CA ALA A 28 25.54 -0.62 11.77
C ALA A 28 25.03 -1.56 10.67
N GLN A 29 25.90 -1.95 9.73
CA GLN A 29 25.51 -2.87 8.68
C GLN A 29 24.92 -4.10 9.36
N VAL A 30 23.59 -4.23 9.32
CA VAL A 30 22.88 -5.32 9.98
C VAL A 30 23.34 -6.58 9.28
N ARG A 31 24.19 -7.35 9.96
CA ARG A 31 24.71 -8.59 9.44
C ARG A 31 23.64 -9.64 9.60
N PHE A 32 22.93 -9.93 8.52
CA PHE A 32 21.97 -11.02 8.49
C PHE A 32 22.66 -12.36 8.68
N ASN A 33 22.06 -13.22 9.50
CA ASN A 33 22.45 -14.62 9.67
C ASN A 33 22.09 -15.45 8.42
N ALA A 34 22.58 -16.68 8.34
CA ALA A 34 22.34 -17.57 7.19
C ALA A 34 20.85 -17.83 6.94
N GLU A 35 20.07 -18.01 8.01
CA GLU A 35 18.63 -18.24 7.95
C GLU A 35 17.90 -17.02 7.39
N GLU A 36 18.16 -15.82 7.92
CA GLU A 36 17.54 -14.58 7.45
C GLU A 36 17.85 -14.31 5.97
N ARG A 37 19.06 -14.61 5.50
CA ARG A 37 19.41 -14.49 4.07
C ARG A 37 18.65 -15.51 3.21
N ALA A 38 18.48 -16.73 3.70
CA ALA A 38 17.71 -17.75 3.02
C ALA A 38 16.23 -17.34 2.93
N GLU A 39 15.68 -16.77 4.00
CA GLU A 39 14.32 -16.22 4.01
C GLU A 39 14.16 -15.04 3.07
N LEU A 40 15.09 -14.08 3.06
CA LEU A 40 15.07 -12.96 2.10
C LEU A 40 15.13 -13.44 0.65
N LYS A 41 15.89 -14.50 0.37
CA LYS A 41 15.94 -15.11 -0.96
C LYS A 41 14.61 -15.77 -1.33
N LYS A 42 13.99 -16.50 -0.39
CA LYS A 42 12.65 -17.08 -0.58
C LYS A 42 11.61 -15.98 -0.80
N LEU A 43 11.68 -14.91 -0.01
CA LEU A 43 10.78 -13.77 -0.12
C LEU A 43 10.88 -13.13 -1.50
N SER A 44 12.10 -12.85 -1.97
CA SER A 44 12.34 -12.32 -3.32
C SER A 44 11.78 -13.21 -4.43
N ALA A 45 11.71 -14.53 -4.25
CA ALA A 45 11.16 -15.45 -5.25
C ALA A 45 9.61 -15.45 -5.29
N MET A 46 8.95 -14.97 -4.24
CA MET A 46 7.49 -14.82 -4.19
C MET A 46 7.00 -13.47 -4.73
N LEU A 47 7.91 -12.51 -4.90
CA LEU A 47 7.57 -11.20 -5.45
C LEU A 47 7.42 -11.29 -6.98
N PRO A 48 6.62 -10.39 -7.58
CA PRO A 48 6.59 -10.23 -9.03
C PRO A 48 8.00 -10.02 -9.58
N PRO A 49 8.27 -10.40 -10.85
CA PRO A 49 9.58 -10.19 -11.46
C PRO A 49 9.96 -8.71 -11.44
N THR A 50 10.83 -8.34 -10.50
CA THR A 50 11.43 -7.00 -10.42
C THR A 50 12.91 -7.10 -10.79
N PRO A 51 13.51 -6.01 -11.30
CA PRO A 51 14.96 -5.96 -11.45
C PRO A 51 15.60 -6.33 -10.12
N LYS A 52 16.51 -7.31 -10.13
CA LYS A 52 17.07 -7.95 -8.93
C LYS A 52 17.53 -6.89 -7.92
N SER A 53 16.72 -6.64 -6.90
CA SER A 53 17.10 -5.77 -5.80
C SER A 53 18.12 -6.52 -4.95
N THR A 54 19.32 -5.98 -4.83
CA THR A 54 20.36 -6.54 -3.96
C THR A 54 20.18 -6.07 -2.51
N ASP A 55 19.41 -5.00 -2.30
CA ASP A 55 19.17 -4.41 -0.99
C ASP A 55 18.05 -5.15 -0.24
N PRO A 56 18.32 -5.72 0.95
CA PRO A 56 17.32 -6.41 1.76
C PRO A 56 16.16 -5.51 2.20
N SER A 57 16.40 -4.22 2.43
CA SER A 57 15.34 -3.29 2.85
C SER A 57 14.30 -3.09 1.74
N GLN A 58 14.78 -3.04 0.50
CA GLN A 58 13.93 -2.94 -0.69
C GLN A 58 13.11 -4.22 -0.92
N VAL A 59 13.67 -5.40 -0.68
CA VAL A 59 12.92 -6.67 -0.78
C VAL A 59 11.75 -6.68 0.21
N VAL A 60 12.00 -6.28 1.46
CA VAL A 60 10.95 -6.21 2.49
C VAL A 60 9.90 -5.15 2.13
N PHE A 61 10.33 -3.98 1.65
CA PHE A 61 9.41 -2.93 1.22
C PHE A 61 8.53 -3.37 0.06
N GLN A 62 9.12 -3.97 -0.99
CA GLN A 62 8.38 -4.50 -2.14
C GLN A 62 7.40 -5.59 -1.70
N ALA A 63 7.79 -6.47 -0.78
CA ALA A 63 6.90 -7.48 -0.22
C ALA A 63 5.69 -6.86 0.48
N ALA A 64 5.91 -5.85 1.31
CA ALA A 64 4.82 -5.14 1.99
C ALA A 64 3.85 -4.50 0.98
N THR A 65 4.36 -3.85 -0.07
CA THR A 65 3.54 -3.28 -1.13
C THR A 65 2.75 -4.35 -1.87
N TYR A 66 3.37 -5.46 -2.22
CA TYR A 66 2.71 -6.53 -2.97
C TYR A 66 1.58 -7.19 -2.17
N ILE A 67 1.79 -7.39 -0.86
CA ILE A 67 0.73 -7.88 0.04
C ILE A 67 -0.49 -6.95 0.01
N GLN A 68 -0.29 -5.63 0.08
CA GLN A 68 -1.40 -4.67 0.03
C GLN A 68 -2.16 -4.76 -1.30
N GLN A 69 -1.46 -4.93 -2.43
CA GLN A 69 -2.08 -5.08 -3.74
C GLN A 69 -2.91 -6.38 -3.84
N LEU A 70 -2.39 -7.49 -3.30
CA LEU A 70 -3.12 -8.75 -3.24
C LEU A 70 -4.39 -8.61 -2.41
N VAL A 71 -4.31 -8.01 -1.22
CA VAL A 71 -5.48 -7.76 -0.35
C VAL A 71 -6.52 -6.91 -1.07
N ALA A 72 -6.12 -5.79 -1.68
CA ALA A 72 -7.02 -4.92 -2.42
C ALA A 72 -7.72 -5.66 -3.58
N THR A 73 -6.96 -6.49 -4.29
CA THR A 73 -7.49 -7.30 -5.41
C THR A 73 -8.50 -8.33 -4.93
N VAL A 74 -8.21 -9.05 -3.84
CA VAL A 74 -9.12 -10.03 -3.25
C VAL A 74 -10.40 -9.34 -2.76
N GLN A 75 -10.29 -8.23 -2.03
CA GLN A 75 -11.45 -7.46 -1.57
C GLN A 75 -12.32 -7.00 -2.74
N ALA A 76 -11.72 -6.46 -3.80
CA ALA A 76 -12.45 -6.05 -5.00
C ALA A 76 -13.20 -7.22 -5.64
N ARG A 77 -12.54 -8.39 -5.78
CA ARG A 77 -13.17 -9.59 -6.37
C ARG A 77 -14.31 -10.13 -5.51
N VAL A 78 -14.17 -10.12 -4.18
CA VAL A 78 -15.23 -10.50 -3.24
C VAL A 78 -16.43 -9.56 -3.36
N ASN A 79 -16.19 -8.26 -3.36
CA ASN A 79 -17.25 -7.25 -3.51
C ASN A 79 -17.98 -7.39 -4.86
N ASN A 80 -17.23 -7.64 -5.93
CA ASN A 80 -17.77 -7.86 -7.27
C ASN A 80 -18.40 -9.25 -7.47
N GLY A 81 -18.22 -10.18 -6.52
CA GLY A 81 -18.70 -11.56 -6.64
C GLY A 81 -18.00 -12.36 -7.76
N THR A 82 -16.75 -12.03 -8.07
CA THR A 82 -15.96 -12.64 -9.15
C THR A 82 -14.83 -13.54 -8.62
N LEU A 83 -14.90 -13.91 -7.35
CA LEU A 83 -13.96 -14.86 -6.76
C LEU A 83 -14.18 -16.26 -7.39
N PRO A 84 -13.12 -16.98 -7.79
CA PRO A 84 -13.25 -18.32 -8.36
C PRO A 84 -13.91 -19.32 -7.39
N LYS A 85 -14.57 -20.35 -7.93
CA LYS A 85 -15.28 -21.35 -7.11
C LYS A 85 -14.33 -22.13 -6.21
N GLU A 86 -13.15 -22.45 -6.73
CA GLU A 86 -12.11 -23.17 -6.01
C GLU A 86 -11.69 -22.42 -4.74
N ALA A 87 -11.67 -21.08 -4.79
CA ALA A 87 -11.38 -20.24 -3.64
C ALA A 87 -12.54 -20.16 -2.65
N LEU A 88 -13.79 -20.32 -3.10
CA LEU A 88 -14.97 -20.40 -2.23
C LEU A 88 -15.03 -21.78 -1.53
N ASP A 89 -14.69 -22.85 -2.24
CA ASP A 89 -14.67 -24.22 -1.72
C ASP A 89 -13.55 -24.44 -0.70
N ALA A 90 -12.45 -23.69 -0.83
CA ALA A 90 -11.35 -23.68 0.14
C ALA A 90 -11.69 -22.93 1.45
N LEU A 91 -12.82 -22.22 1.53
CA LEU A 91 -13.21 -21.53 2.75
C LEU A 91 -13.67 -22.55 3.80
N PRO A 92 -13.29 -22.34 5.09
CA PRO A 92 -13.84 -23.14 6.16
C PRO A 92 -15.38 -23.13 6.14
N PRO A 93 -16.07 -24.21 6.56
CA PRO A 93 -17.53 -24.31 6.49
C PRO A 93 -18.28 -23.17 7.20
N ALA A 94 -17.63 -22.53 8.17
CA ALA A 94 -18.14 -21.34 8.86
C ALA A 94 -18.39 -20.14 7.92
N PHE A 95 -17.64 -20.04 6.82
CA PHE A 95 -17.65 -18.90 5.91
C PHE A 95 -18.28 -19.22 4.54
N ALA A 96 -18.51 -20.49 4.21
CA ALA A 96 -19.10 -20.92 2.94
C ALA A 96 -20.61 -20.57 2.80
N LYS A 97 -21.29 -20.22 3.89
CA LYS A 97 -22.74 -20.00 3.93
C LYS A 97 -23.18 -18.58 3.57
N VAL A 98 -22.59 -17.90 2.59
CA VAL A 98 -23.14 -16.59 2.16
C VAL A 98 -23.01 -16.40 0.65
N ARG A 99 -24.05 -16.80 -0.10
CA ARG A 99 -24.77 -15.99 -1.11
C ARG A 99 -25.55 -16.89 -2.05
N LYS A 100 -26.85 -17.02 -1.80
CA LYS A 100 -27.80 -17.32 -2.87
C LYS A 100 -27.77 -16.12 -3.81
N SER A 101 -27.28 -16.32 -5.02
CA SER A 101 -27.26 -15.32 -6.09
C SER A 101 -28.66 -14.75 -6.28
N SER A 102 -28.85 -13.47 -5.99
CA SER A 102 -29.99 -12.71 -6.50
C SER A 102 -29.84 -12.65 -8.01
N LYS A 103 -30.49 -13.58 -8.72
CA LYS A 103 -30.72 -13.50 -10.16
C LYS A 103 -31.34 -12.13 -10.44
N LYS A 104 -30.55 -11.18 -10.92
CA LYS A 104 -31.04 -9.93 -11.52
C LYS A 104 -31.86 -10.35 -12.74
N GLN A 105 -33.17 -10.40 -12.54
CA GLN A 105 -34.18 -10.59 -13.56
C GLN A 105 -34.01 -9.43 -14.57
N ARG A 106 -33.31 -9.69 -15.69
CA ARG A 106 -33.26 -8.78 -16.83
C ARG A 106 -34.70 -8.66 -17.35
N ARG A 107 -35.36 -7.54 -17.06
CA ARG A 107 -36.64 -7.20 -17.69
C ARG A 107 -36.35 -7.01 -19.18
N SER A 108 -36.88 -7.94 -20.00
CA SER A 108 -37.02 -7.75 -21.43
C SER A 108 -37.89 -6.52 -21.66
N VAL A 109 -37.37 -5.56 -22.43
CA VAL A 109 -38.14 -4.42 -22.94
C VAL A 109 -38.05 -4.47 -24.46
N GLU A 110 -38.58 -5.53 -25.05
CA GLU A 110 -38.86 -5.58 -26.49
C GLU A 110 -40.27 -5.01 -26.70
N LYS A 111 -40.33 -3.70 -26.94
CA LYS A 111 -41.56 -2.96 -27.19
C LYS A 111 -41.96 -3.17 -28.65
N LYS A 112 -43.01 -3.97 -28.88
CA LYS A 112 -43.76 -3.99 -30.14
C LYS A 112 -44.14 -2.55 -30.55
N ARG A 113 -43.79 -2.15 -31.77
CA ARG A 113 -44.66 -1.42 -32.70
C ARG A 113 -44.03 -1.35 -34.07
#